data_AF-A0A8T1ZJZ9-F1
#
_entry.id   AF-A0A8T1ZJZ9-F1
#
_cell.length_a   1.000
_cell.length_b   1.000
_cell.length_c   1.000
_cell.angle_alpha   90.00
_cell.angle_beta   90.00
_cell.angle_gamma   90.00
#
_symmetry.space_group_name_H-M   'P 1'
#
loop_
_entity.id
_entity.type
_entity.pdbx_description
1 polymer ?
#
loop_
_entity_poly.entity_id
_entity_poly.type
_entity_poly.pdbx_seq_one_letter_code
_entity_poly.pdbx_strand_id
1 'polypeptide(L)'
;MAISSASLISSFSHAETFTKHSKIDTVNPPNPILLISKCNSLRELMQIQAYAIKSHQQDVSFITKLINFCTESPTESSMLYARHLFDAMSEPDIVIFNSIARGYSRSKNPLEVFNLFVKILEDDLLPDNYTFPSLLKACAVSKALEEGRQLHCLSLKLGVDDNLYVCPTLINMYTECEDVDAARCVFDRIVEPCVVCYNAMITGYARRNRPNEALSLFREMQGKNLKPNEITLLSVLSSCALLGSLDLGKWIHEYAKKHGFCKYVKVNTALIDMFAKCGSLDDAVSIFEDMRYKDTQAWSAMIVAYANHGQADNSMLMFERMRSENVQPDEITFLGLLNACSHTGLVEEGRKYFSRMINEFGIVPSIKHYGSMVDLLGRAGHLEDAYEFIDKLPISPTPMLWRILLSACSSHNNLELAEKVSERIFELDDSHGGDYVILSNLYARNKKWEYVDSLRKVMKDRKAVKVPGCSSIEVNNVVHEFFSGDGVKSATTKLHRALDEMVKELKLAGYVPDTTIVVHADMCDKEKEITLRYHSEKLAIAFGLLNTPPGTTIRVVKNLRVCRDCHNAAKLISLIFGRKVVLRDVQRFHHFEDGKCSCRDFW
;
A
#
# COMPACT_ATOMS: atom_id res chain seq x y z
N MET A 1 46.47 16.97 10.05
CA MET A 1 47.20 17.57 8.92
C MET A 1 46.29 18.61 8.28
N ALA A 2 46.70 19.87 8.34
CA ALA A 2 45.95 21.00 7.83
C ALA A 2 45.96 21.00 6.29
N ILE A 3 44.77 21.03 5.68
CA ILE A 3 44.60 21.33 4.25
C ILE A 3 44.03 22.73 4.17
N SER A 4 44.76 23.61 3.48
CA SER A 4 44.54 25.06 3.47
C SER A 4 43.31 25.48 2.67
N SER A 5 42.79 26.63 3.10
CA SER A 5 41.63 27.41 2.65
C SER A 5 41.73 28.02 1.24
N ALA A 6 42.41 27.37 0.28
CA ALA A 6 42.74 27.98 -1.02
C ALA A 6 42.18 27.28 -2.28
N SER A 7 41.53 26.12 -2.19
CA SER A 7 41.21 25.30 -3.37
C SER A 7 39.83 25.47 -4.00
N LEU A 8 38.92 26.28 -3.44
CA LEU A 8 37.59 26.51 -4.02
C LEU A 8 37.44 27.82 -4.81
N ILE A 9 38.49 28.66 -4.84
CA ILE A 9 38.47 29.97 -5.53
C ILE A 9 39.14 29.89 -6.93
N SER A 10 39.82 28.80 -7.29
CA SER A 10 40.65 28.76 -8.51
C SER A 10 39.96 28.27 -9.79
N SER A 11 38.67 27.94 -9.77
CA SER A 11 37.92 27.68 -11.02
C SER A 11 36.85 28.75 -11.15
N PHE A 12 37.06 29.72 -12.05
CA PHE A 12 36.14 30.74 -12.60
C PHE A 12 36.84 32.11 -12.71
N SER A 13 38.02 32.14 -13.31
CA SER A 13 38.72 33.36 -13.73
C SER A 13 38.34 33.74 -15.16
N HIS A 14 37.10 34.12 -15.44
CA HIS A 14 36.75 34.90 -16.64
C HIS A 14 35.75 35.99 -16.24
N ALA A 15 36.29 37.10 -15.76
CA ALA A 15 35.54 38.34 -15.56
C ALA A 15 35.64 39.17 -16.83
N GLU A 16 34.55 39.22 -17.60
CA GLU A 16 34.40 40.24 -18.65
C GLU A 16 34.11 41.60 -18.00
N THR A 17 34.96 42.56 -18.34
CA THR A 17 34.91 43.97 -18.01
C THR A 17 33.66 44.65 -18.56
N PHE A 18 32.85 45.23 -17.68
CA PHE A 18 31.92 46.31 -18.03
C PHE A 18 32.42 47.63 -17.43
N THR A 19 33.14 48.41 -18.23
CA THR A 19 33.32 49.85 -18.01
C THR A 19 32.41 50.61 -18.97
N LYS A 20 31.45 51.37 -18.43
CA LYS A 20 31.07 52.67 -19.01
C LYS A 20 30.31 53.52 -17.99
N HIS A 21 30.84 54.72 -17.80
CA HIS A 21 30.34 55.80 -16.96
C HIS A 21 28.88 56.15 -17.23
N SER A 22 28.10 56.29 -16.16
CA SER A 22 27.05 57.30 -16.04
C SER A 22 26.92 57.72 -14.58
N LYS A 23 26.40 58.93 -14.38
CA LYS A 23 26.57 59.79 -13.23
C LYS A 23 26.06 59.20 -11.91
N ILE A 24 26.74 59.63 -10.85
CA ILE A 24 26.38 59.46 -9.44
C ILE A 24 25.02 60.11 -9.21
N ASP A 25 23.99 59.28 -9.08
CA ASP A 25 22.80 59.59 -8.29
C ASP A 25 22.83 58.66 -7.07
N THR A 26 22.79 59.27 -5.89
CA THR A 26 22.79 58.61 -4.58
C THR A 26 21.49 57.82 -4.38
N VAL A 27 21.40 56.64 -4.98
CA VAL A 27 20.41 55.62 -4.62
C VAL A 27 21.02 54.83 -3.47
N ASN A 28 20.38 54.87 -2.29
CA ASN A 28 20.76 54.01 -1.17
C ASN A 28 21.03 52.59 -1.68
N PRO A 29 22.16 51.95 -1.31
CA PRO A 29 22.48 50.61 -1.78
C PRO A 29 21.29 49.67 -1.53
N PRO A 30 20.80 48.91 -2.53
CA PRO A 30 19.62 48.08 -2.38
C PRO A 30 19.82 47.09 -1.24
N ASN A 31 18.87 47.06 -0.30
CA ASN A 31 18.93 46.18 0.85
C ASN A 31 19.04 44.70 0.38
N PRO A 32 20.13 43.98 0.70
CA PRO A 32 20.36 42.60 0.26
C PRO A 32 19.21 41.65 0.61
N ILE A 33 18.51 41.90 1.71
CA ILE A 33 17.34 41.13 2.15
C ILE A 33 16.19 41.20 1.13
N LEU A 34 15.96 42.36 0.51
CA LEU A 34 14.92 42.53 -0.50
C LEU A 34 15.28 41.79 -1.79
N LEU A 35 16.57 41.62 -2.08
CA LEU A 35 17.05 40.90 -3.26
C LEU A 35 16.84 39.39 -3.12
N ILE A 36 16.95 38.82 -1.91
CA ILE A 36 16.68 37.39 -1.65
C ILE A 36 15.25 37.01 -2.05
N SER A 37 14.27 37.88 -1.83
CA SER A 37 12.86 37.61 -2.18
C SER A 37 12.59 37.45 -3.68
N LYS A 38 13.53 37.87 -4.53
CA LYS A 38 13.47 37.78 -5.99
C LYS A 38 14.44 36.74 -6.56
N CYS A 39 15.16 36.03 -5.69
CA CYS A 39 16.15 35.05 -6.06
C CYS A 39 15.47 33.73 -6.46
N ASN A 40 15.91 33.13 -7.57
CA ASN A 40 15.37 31.86 -8.06
C ASN A 40 16.43 30.76 -8.19
N SER A 41 17.70 31.07 -7.87
CA SER A 41 18.79 30.10 -7.96
C SER A 41 19.85 30.28 -6.88
N LEU A 42 20.52 29.18 -6.52
CA LEU A 42 21.64 29.21 -5.59
C LEU A 42 22.77 30.13 -6.08
N ARG A 43 22.97 30.25 -7.41
CA ARG A 43 23.99 31.12 -8.00
C ARG A 43 23.71 32.60 -7.74
N GLU A 44 22.48 33.03 -7.95
CA GLU A 44 22.05 34.41 -7.64
C GLU A 44 22.15 34.68 -6.13
N LEU A 45 21.81 33.69 -5.30
CA LEU A 45 21.92 33.78 -3.84
C LEU A 45 23.37 34.04 -3.39
N MET A 46 24.33 33.32 -3.97
CA MET A 46 25.75 33.50 -3.71
C MET A 46 26.25 34.89 -4.17
N GLN A 47 25.73 35.40 -5.28
CA GLN A 47 26.05 36.76 -5.75
C GLN A 47 25.52 37.84 -4.80
N ILE A 48 24.28 37.66 -4.29
CA ILE A 48 23.68 38.57 -3.30
C ILE A 48 24.48 38.54 -2.00
N GLN A 49 24.97 37.37 -1.56
CA GLN A 49 25.86 37.28 -0.41
C GLN A 49 27.21 37.98 -0.66
N ALA A 50 27.84 37.75 -1.80
CA ALA A 50 29.10 38.42 -2.14
C ALA A 50 28.95 39.96 -2.15
N TYR A 51 27.81 40.46 -2.66
CA TYR A 51 27.44 41.86 -2.58
C TYR A 51 27.30 42.34 -1.14
N ALA A 52 26.56 41.61 -0.29
CA ALA A 52 26.35 41.95 1.11
C ALA A 52 27.65 41.95 1.94
N ILE A 53 28.58 41.04 1.65
CA ILE A 53 29.92 41.02 2.25
C ILE A 53 30.68 42.30 1.86
N LYS A 54 30.67 42.65 0.58
CA LYS A 54 31.36 43.84 0.06
C LYS A 54 30.76 45.15 0.57
N SER A 55 29.45 45.18 0.83
CA SER A 55 28.74 46.35 1.37
C SER A 55 28.73 46.39 2.90
N HIS A 56 29.35 45.44 3.60
CA HIS A 56 29.34 45.31 5.06
C HIS A 56 27.93 45.22 5.66
N GLN A 57 27.00 44.59 4.95
CA GLN A 57 25.60 44.42 5.34
C GLN A 57 25.27 42.97 5.74
N GLN A 58 26.26 42.21 6.21
CA GLN A 58 26.02 40.90 6.79
C GLN A 58 25.63 41.03 8.26
N ASP A 59 24.34 40.88 8.53
CA ASP A 59 23.82 40.64 9.87
C ASP A 59 23.27 39.21 10.00
N VAL A 60 22.98 38.78 11.23
CA VAL A 60 22.43 37.45 11.52
C VAL A 60 21.10 37.24 10.79
N SER A 61 20.28 38.29 10.67
CA SER A 61 19.00 38.27 9.95
C SER A 61 19.17 37.94 8.46
N PHE A 62 20.17 38.52 7.81
CA PHE A 62 20.52 38.24 6.43
C PHE A 62 20.99 36.79 6.25
N ILE A 63 21.89 36.30 7.11
CA ILE A 63 22.37 34.90 7.08
C ILE A 63 21.21 33.91 7.30
N THR A 64 20.30 34.22 8.23
CA THR A 64 19.08 33.42 8.48
C THR A 64 18.24 33.28 7.22
N LYS A 65 18.05 34.37 6.46
CA LYS A 65 17.28 34.35 5.21
C LYS A 65 17.97 33.54 4.11
N LEU A 66 19.30 33.59 4.03
CA LEU A 66 20.05 32.74 3.09
C LEU A 66 19.87 31.24 3.43
N ILE A 67 19.95 30.87 4.71
CA ILE A 67 19.74 29.49 5.15
C ILE A 67 18.29 29.05 4.87
N ASN A 68 17.30 29.87 5.19
CA ASN A 68 15.90 29.57 4.89
C ASN A 68 15.66 29.33 3.40
N PHE A 69 16.25 30.15 2.53
CA PHE A 69 16.18 29.94 1.08
C PHE A 69 16.75 28.58 0.67
N CYS A 70 17.91 28.19 1.23
CA CYS A 70 18.53 26.91 0.93
C CYS A 70 17.71 25.71 1.44
N THR A 71 16.98 25.87 2.55
CA THR A 71 16.25 24.78 3.20
C THR A 71 14.80 24.63 2.71
N GLU A 72 14.27 25.61 1.96
CA GLU A 72 12.96 25.55 1.33
C GLU A 72 12.87 24.42 0.30
N SER A 73 13.88 24.31 -0.58
CA SER A 73 14.01 23.29 -1.63
C SER A 73 15.43 22.71 -1.64
N PRO A 74 15.76 21.82 -0.69
CA PRO A 74 17.14 21.43 -0.44
C PRO A 74 17.71 20.53 -1.55
N THR A 75 18.67 21.06 -2.29
CA THR A 75 19.64 20.30 -3.08
C THR A 75 20.90 20.01 -2.26
N GLU A 76 21.69 19.02 -2.68
CA GLU A 76 22.98 18.71 -2.06
C GLU A 76 23.89 19.95 -1.99
N SER A 77 23.99 20.71 -3.08
CA SER A 77 24.77 21.95 -3.12
C SER A 77 24.22 23.05 -2.21
N SER A 78 22.90 23.22 -2.14
CA SER A 78 22.28 24.24 -1.27
C SER A 78 22.43 23.89 0.20
N MET A 79 22.38 22.61 0.58
CA MET A 79 22.55 22.16 1.96
C MET A 79 24.01 22.27 2.40
N LEU A 80 24.97 21.94 1.53
CA LEU A 80 26.39 22.20 1.77
C LEU A 80 26.66 23.69 1.97
N TYR A 81 26.03 24.54 1.14
CA TYR A 81 26.15 25.98 1.29
C TYR A 81 25.55 26.49 2.60
N ALA A 82 24.33 26.08 2.94
CA ALA A 82 23.69 26.41 4.21
C ALA A 82 24.52 25.94 5.41
N ARG A 83 25.17 24.77 5.31
CA ARG A 83 26.07 24.24 6.32
C ARG A 83 27.29 25.13 6.51
N HIS A 84 27.94 25.54 5.42
CA HIS A 84 29.06 26.49 5.48
C HIS A 84 28.66 27.82 6.12
N LEU A 85 27.47 28.34 5.82
CA LEU A 85 26.97 29.58 6.44
C LEU A 85 26.76 29.39 7.94
N PHE A 86 26.17 28.27 8.36
CA PHE A 86 25.94 27.94 9.76
C PHE A 86 27.25 27.78 10.54
N ASP A 87 28.22 27.03 10.00
CA ASP A 87 29.52 26.82 10.67
C ASP A 87 30.36 28.09 10.76
N ALA A 88 30.14 29.07 9.87
CA ALA A 88 30.80 30.37 9.90
C ALA A 88 30.22 31.35 10.92
N MET A 89 29.07 31.04 11.54
CA MET A 89 28.48 31.87 12.59
C MET A 89 29.24 31.71 13.90
N SER A 90 29.52 32.84 14.56
CA SER A 90 30.18 32.87 15.86
C SER A 90 29.28 32.42 17.00
N GLU A 91 27.98 32.74 16.93
CA GLU A 91 26.97 32.38 17.94
C GLU A 91 25.66 31.97 17.21
N PRO A 92 25.51 30.71 16.79
CA PRO A 92 24.24 30.22 16.26
C PRO A 92 23.20 30.10 17.38
N ASP A 93 21.94 30.45 17.09
CA ASP A 93 20.82 30.23 18.00
C ASP A 93 20.00 28.97 17.64
N ILE A 94 19.04 28.62 18.49
CA ILE A 94 18.18 27.45 18.24
C ILE A 94 17.28 27.63 17.00
N VAL A 95 16.94 28.88 16.66
CA VAL A 95 16.05 29.19 15.53
C VAL A 95 16.75 28.87 14.21
N ILE A 96 18.01 29.27 14.04
CA ILE A 96 18.78 29.00 12.83
C ILE A 96 19.14 27.52 12.71
N PHE A 97 19.36 26.84 13.85
CA PHE A 97 19.46 25.39 13.88
C PHE A 97 18.16 24.71 13.41
N ASN A 98 17.01 25.15 13.90
CA ASN A 98 15.71 24.60 13.48
C ASN A 98 15.48 24.78 11.96
N SER A 99 15.94 25.89 11.39
CA SER A 99 15.92 26.12 9.94
C SER A 99 16.82 25.13 9.17
N ILE A 100 18.07 24.94 9.60
CA ILE A 100 18.97 24.00 8.91
C ILE A 100 18.51 22.55 9.09
N ALA A 101 18.03 22.19 10.29
CA ALA A 101 17.51 20.86 10.59
C ALA A 101 16.29 20.51 9.74
N ARG A 102 15.41 21.48 9.47
CA ARG A 102 14.29 21.32 8.53
C ARG A 102 14.78 20.99 7.13
N GLY A 103 15.82 21.64 6.65
CA GLY A 103 16.44 21.33 5.35
C GLY A 103 17.02 19.92 5.30
N TYR A 104 17.77 19.52 6.33
CA TYR A 104 18.31 18.15 6.43
C TYR A 104 17.21 17.09 6.47
N SER A 105 16.09 17.32 7.18
CA SER A 105 14.97 16.37 7.23
C SER A 105 14.33 16.07 5.85
N ARG A 106 14.64 16.89 4.84
CA ARG A 106 14.17 16.77 3.45
C ARG A 106 15.31 16.49 2.47
N SER A 107 16.55 16.37 2.95
CA SER A 107 17.73 16.12 2.12
C SER A 107 17.96 14.61 1.93
N LYS A 108 18.94 14.25 1.09
CA LYS A 108 19.33 12.84 0.87
C LYS A 108 20.00 12.19 2.08
N ASN A 109 20.62 12.99 2.96
CA ASN A 109 21.34 12.51 4.13
C ASN A 109 20.74 13.15 5.41
N PRO A 110 19.55 12.73 5.87
CA PRO A 110 18.88 13.38 6.99
C PRO A 110 19.64 13.29 8.30
N LEU A 111 20.38 12.20 8.52
CA LEU A 111 21.08 11.94 9.80
C LEU A 111 22.29 12.84 10.05
N GLU A 112 22.83 13.54 9.04
CA GLU A 112 23.93 14.49 9.24
C GLU A 112 23.55 15.64 10.19
N VAL A 113 22.26 15.92 10.34
CA VAL A 113 21.74 16.91 11.29
C VAL A 113 22.11 16.59 12.74
N PHE A 114 22.32 15.31 13.10
CA PHE A 114 22.66 14.93 14.47
C PHE A 114 24.07 15.40 14.86
N ASN A 115 24.99 15.52 13.91
CA ASN A 115 26.31 16.10 14.17
C ASN A 115 26.20 17.58 14.56
N LEU A 116 25.25 18.32 13.96
CA LEU A 116 24.94 19.68 14.37
C LEU A 116 24.23 19.70 15.72
N PHE A 117 23.32 18.77 15.93
CA PHE A 117 22.53 18.71 17.17
C PHE A 117 23.42 18.47 18.40
N VAL A 118 24.44 17.60 18.29
CA VAL A 118 25.42 17.41 19.37
C VAL A 118 26.12 18.73 19.70
N LYS A 119 26.56 19.48 18.68
CA LYS A 119 27.19 20.79 18.88
C LYS A 119 26.27 21.79 19.58
N ILE A 120 24.98 21.82 19.20
CA ILE A 120 23.96 22.66 19.87
C ILE A 120 23.84 22.31 21.35
N LEU A 121 23.89 21.03 21.70
CA LEU A 121 23.85 20.60 23.10
C LEU A 121 25.16 20.93 23.86
N GLU A 122 26.31 20.88 23.19
CA GLU A 122 27.60 21.31 23.74
C GLU A 122 27.68 22.82 23.99
N ASP A 123 26.99 23.62 23.16
CA ASP A 123 26.87 25.07 23.28
C ASP A 123 25.78 25.49 24.31
N ASP A 124 25.29 24.56 25.15
CA ASP A 124 24.25 24.75 26.17
C ASP A 124 22.92 25.33 25.64
N LEU A 125 22.65 25.16 24.34
CA LEU A 125 21.39 25.61 23.73
C LEU A 125 20.30 24.55 23.94
N LEU A 126 19.19 24.97 24.55
CA LEU A 126 18.08 24.09 24.86
C LEU A 126 17.24 23.79 23.60
N PRO A 127 17.04 22.51 23.23
CA PRO A 127 16.12 22.13 22.17
C PRO A 127 14.68 22.53 22.51
N ASP A 128 13.96 23.05 21.51
CA ASP A 128 12.58 23.49 21.68
C ASP A 128 11.58 22.58 20.93
N ASN A 129 10.30 22.91 21.02
CA ASN A 129 9.22 22.19 20.34
C ASN A 129 9.27 22.28 18.79
N TYR A 130 10.16 23.09 18.21
CA TYR A 130 10.42 23.17 16.77
C TYR A 130 11.67 22.38 16.35
N THR A 131 12.57 22.09 17.28
CA THR A 131 13.73 21.22 17.10
C THR A 131 13.33 19.77 16.86
N PHE A 132 12.55 19.19 17.78
CA PHE A 132 12.20 17.77 17.74
C PHE A 132 11.52 17.34 16.43
N PRO A 133 10.53 18.08 15.87
CA PRO A 133 9.87 17.64 14.64
C PRO A 133 10.83 17.43 13.46
N SER A 134 11.85 18.29 13.32
CA SER A 134 12.82 18.18 12.23
C SER A 134 13.73 16.95 12.40
N LEU A 135 14.20 16.71 13.63
CA LEU A 135 15.08 15.58 13.95
C LEU A 135 14.34 14.24 13.90
N LEU A 136 13.13 14.17 14.47
CA LEU A 136 12.28 12.97 14.43
C LEU A 136 11.88 12.62 13.00
N LYS A 137 11.64 13.62 12.15
CA LYS A 137 11.39 13.38 10.72
C LYS A 137 12.63 12.83 10.01
N ALA A 138 13.83 13.29 10.36
CA ALA A 138 15.07 12.71 9.85
C ALA A 138 15.19 11.23 10.25
N CYS A 139 14.89 10.89 11.51
CA CYS A 139 14.83 9.49 11.96
C CYS A 139 13.81 8.66 11.17
N ALA A 140 12.61 9.21 10.96
CA ALA A 140 11.54 8.53 10.24
C ALA A 140 11.95 8.19 8.80
N VAL A 141 12.54 9.14 8.08
CA VAL A 141 13.01 8.95 6.69
C VAL A 141 14.15 7.93 6.62
N SER A 142 15.05 7.96 7.60
CA SER A 142 16.22 7.06 7.64
C SER A 142 15.96 5.73 8.36
N LYS A 143 14.73 5.48 8.83
CA LYS A 143 14.37 4.33 9.69
C LYS A 143 15.29 4.17 10.91
N ALA A 144 15.74 5.29 11.48
CA ALA A 144 16.71 5.35 12.58
C ALA A 144 15.98 5.28 13.94
N LEU A 145 15.53 4.08 14.31
CA LEU A 145 14.67 3.85 15.49
C LEU A 145 15.36 4.20 16.81
N GLU A 146 16.65 3.89 16.95
CA GLU A 146 17.38 4.08 18.20
C GLU A 146 17.62 5.57 18.49
N GLU A 147 18.02 6.33 17.48
CA GLU A 147 18.13 7.79 17.53
C GLU A 147 16.76 8.43 17.84
N GLY A 148 15.70 7.91 17.22
CA GLY A 148 14.32 8.33 17.50
C GLY A 148 13.90 8.09 18.96
N ARG A 149 14.29 6.95 19.55
CA ARG A 149 14.06 6.63 20.97
C ARG A 149 14.84 7.56 21.89
N GLN A 150 16.08 7.89 21.55
CA GLN A 150 16.88 8.86 22.32
C GLN A 150 16.22 10.25 22.31
N LEU A 151 15.75 10.71 21.15
CA LEU A 151 15.02 11.98 21.04
C LEU A 151 13.71 11.98 21.83
N HIS A 152 12.95 10.87 21.81
CA HIS A 152 11.75 10.75 22.63
C HIS A 152 12.05 10.81 24.13
N CYS A 153 13.11 10.12 24.58
CA CYS A 153 13.57 10.22 25.97
C CYS A 153 13.99 11.66 26.32
N LEU A 154 14.65 12.36 25.41
CA LEU A 154 15.04 13.76 25.61
C LEU A 154 13.81 14.69 25.68
N SER A 155 12.82 14.51 24.79
CA SER A 155 11.59 15.31 24.82
C SER A 155 10.82 15.14 26.12
N LEU A 156 10.79 13.92 26.67
CA LEU A 156 10.21 13.61 27.99
C LEU A 156 10.95 14.34 29.12
N LYS A 157 12.29 14.30 29.11
CA LYS A 157 13.12 14.97 30.13
C LYS A 157 12.95 16.49 30.10
N LEU A 158 12.74 17.06 28.92
CA LEU A 158 12.51 18.49 28.73
C LEU A 158 11.04 18.91 28.93
N GLY A 159 10.11 17.95 29.11
CA GLY A 159 8.69 18.22 29.29
C GLY A 159 8.00 18.79 28.04
N VAL A 160 8.52 18.49 26.84
CA VAL A 160 7.95 18.94 25.55
C VAL A 160 7.28 17.81 24.78
N ASP A 161 7.15 16.62 25.39
CA ASP A 161 6.60 15.42 24.76
C ASP A 161 5.09 15.49 24.48
N ASP A 162 4.32 16.31 25.23
CA ASP A 162 2.88 16.54 25.02
C ASP A 162 2.58 17.75 24.09
N ASN A 163 3.59 18.25 23.38
CA ASN A 163 3.42 19.40 22.48
C ASN A 163 2.72 19.01 21.17
N LEU A 164 1.82 19.88 20.69
CA LEU A 164 1.02 19.72 19.47
C LEU A 164 1.84 19.39 18.20
N TYR A 165 3.11 19.77 18.13
CA TYR A 165 4.02 19.48 17.02
C TYR A 165 4.90 18.25 17.27
N VAL A 166 5.27 17.98 18.53
CA VAL A 166 6.14 16.87 18.91
C VAL A 166 5.39 15.54 18.92
N CYS A 167 4.22 15.43 19.57
CA CYS A 167 3.51 14.14 19.67
C CYS A 167 3.17 13.52 18.29
N PRO A 168 2.57 14.27 17.34
CA PRO A 168 2.24 13.68 16.04
C PRO A 168 3.50 13.25 15.28
N THR A 169 4.61 13.96 15.46
CA THR A 169 5.88 13.62 14.80
C THR A 169 6.54 12.41 15.45
N LEU A 170 6.44 12.24 16.77
CA LEU A 170 6.84 11.02 17.48
C LEU A 170 6.05 9.81 17.01
N ILE A 171 4.72 9.94 16.93
CA ILE A 171 3.84 8.90 16.38
C ILE A 171 4.31 8.52 14.97
N ASN A 172 4.48 9.51 14.10
CA ASN A 172 4.92 9.27 12.73
C ASN A 172 6.30 8.58 12.68
N MET A 173 7.27 9.03 13.48
CA MET A 173 8.61 8.44 13.57
C MET A 173 8.54 6.95 13.92
N TYR A 174 7.81 6.59 14.98
CA TYR A 174 7.64 5.19 15.36
C TYR A 174 6.93 4.37 14.27
N THR A 175 5.89 4.92 13.63
CA THR A 175 5.18 4.22 12.55
C THR A 175 6.06 3.97 11.30
N GLU A 176 6.93 4.92 10.93
CA GLU A 176 7.86 4.78 9.81
C GLU A 176 9.01 3.82 10.13
N CYS A 177 9.46 3.80 11.40
CA CYS A 177 10.42 2.82 11.95
C CYS A 177 9.81 1.45 12.29
N GLU A 178 8.58 1.19 11.83
CA GLU A 178 7.89 -0.11 11.92
C GLU A 178 7.46 -0.55 13.33
N ASP A 179 7.58 0.33 14.34
CA ASP A 179 7.19 0.10 15.73
C ASP A 179 5.84 0.79 16.03
N VAL A 180 4.76 0.25 15.42
CA VAL A 180 3.40 0.82 15.54
C VAL A 180 2.87 0.74 16.96
N ASP A 181 3.30 -0.25 17.72
CA ASP A 181 2.86 -0.45 19.10
C ASP A 181 3.45 0.63 20.01
N ALA A 182 4.72 1.03 19.83
CA ALA A 182 5.26 2.22 20.49
C ALA A 182 4.54 3.50 20.05
N ALA A 183 4.18 3.63 18.77
CA ALA A 183 3.40 4.78 18.29
C ALA A 183 2.02 4.87 18.99
N ARG A 184 1.35 3.73 19.19
CA ARG A 184 0.09 3.64 19.94
C ARG A 184 0.28 4.08 21.39
N CYS A 185 1.34 3.62 22.06
CA CYS A 185 1.67 4.05 23.42
C CYS A 185 1.86 5.57 23.53
N VAL A 186 2.50 6.21 22.55
CA VAL A 186 2.62 7.68 22.51
C VAL A 186 1.23 8.32 22.38
N PHE A 187 0.39 7.82 21.46
CA PHE A 187 -0.95 8.36 21.27
C PHE A 187 -1.83 8.21 22.52
N ASP A 188 -1.78 7.06 23.20
CA ASP A 188 -2.59 6.79 24.41
C ASP A 188 -2.30 7.73 25.58
N ARG A 189 -1.11 8.34 25.59
CA ARG A 189 -0.72 9.33 26.61
C ARG A 189 -1.32 10.71 26.36
N ILE A 190 -1.84 10.98 25.16
CA ILE A 190 -2.41 12.28 24.80
C ILE A 190 -3.83 12.38 25.34
N VAL A 191 -4.07 13.33 26.24
CA VAL A 191 -5.39 13.52 26.88
C VAL A 191 -6.44 13.98 25.86
N GLU A 192 -6.09 14.95 25.01
CA GLU A 192 -6.97 15.49 23.97
C GLU A 192 -6.30 15.42 22.58
N PRO A 193 -6.30 14.24 21.91
CA PRO A 193 -5.63 14.10 20.63
C PRO A 193 -6.30 14.96 19.55
N CYS A 194 -5.50 15.76 18.86
CA CYS A 194 -5.98 16.57 17.74
C CYS A 194 -6.11 15.74 16.45
N VAL A 195 -6.69 16.34 15.40
CA VAL A 195 -6.85 15.70 14.07
C VAL A 195 -5.51 15.18 13.53
N VAL A 196 -4.39 15.87 13.79
CA VAL A 196 -3.07 15.45 13.31
C VAL A 196 -2.59 14.17 14.02
N CYS A 197 -2.82 14.04 15.33
CA CYS A 197 -2.51 12.81 16.07
C CYS A 197 -3.32 11.62 15.54
N TYR A 198 -4.64 11.81 15.34
CA TYR A 198 -5.52 10.79 14.77
C TYR A 198 -5.05 10.38 13.37
N ASN A 199 -4.74 11.35 12.51
CA ASN A 199 -4.25 11.07 11.16
C ASN A 199 -2.94 10.28 11.16
N ALA A 200 -2.00 10.62 12.04
CA ALA A 200 -0.72 9.93 12.16
C ALA A 200 -0.93 8.45 12.55
N MET A 201 -1.76 8.18 13.55
CA MET A 201 -2.07 6.81 13.96
C MET A 201 -2.91 6.03 12.95
N ILE A 202 -3.99 6.61 12.41
CA ILE A 202 -4.84 5.96 11.40
C ILE A 202 -4.01 5.59 10.18
N THR A 203 -3.15 6.50 9.70
CA THR A 203 -2.24 6.24 8.58
C THR A 203 -1.20 5.17 8.93
N GLY A 204 -0.64 5.21 10.13
CA GLY A 204 0.28 4.19 10.64
C GLY A 204 -0.34 2.79 10.62
N TYR A 205 -1.56 2.65 11.14
CA TYR A 205 -2.30 1.39 11.11
C TYR A 205 -2.62 0.93 9.68
N ALA A 206 -3.13 1.83 8.83
CA ALA A 206 -3.47 1.50 7.45
C ALA A 206 -2.24 1.01 6.65
N ARG A 207 -1.07 1.66 6.83
CA ARG A 207 0.19 1.26 6.17
C ARG A 207 0.76 -0.05 6.65
N ARG A 208 0.43 -0.46 7.87
CA ARG A 208 1.00 -1.65 8.54
C ARG A 208 0.03 -2.82 8.54
N ASN A 209 -0.92 -2.81 7.59
CA ASN A 209 -1.91 -3.86 7.37
C ASN A 209 -2.74 -4.18 8.64
N ARG A 210 -3.04 -3.14 9.44
CA ARG A 210 -3.92 -3.17 10.62
C ARG A 210 -5.19 -2.34 10.37
N PRO A 211 -6.00 -2.66 9.35
CA PRO A 211 -7.11 -1.81 8.93
C PRO A 211 -8.25 -1.76 9.95
N ASN A 212 -8.45 -2.80 10.75
CA ASN A 212 -9.50 -2.83 11.79
C ASN A 212 -9.24 -1.74 12.86
N GLU A 213 -8.00 -1.61 13.30
CA GLU A 213 -7.55 -0.60 14.26
C GLU A 213 -7.67 0.81 13.67
N ALA A 214 -7.33 0.98 12.39
CA ALA A 214 -7.51 2.25 11.68
C ALA A 214 -8.98 2.69 11.66
N LEU A 215 -9.90 1.78 11.32
CA LEU A 215 -11.35 2.08 11.30
C LEU A 215 -11.92 2.30 12.70
N SER A 216 -11.43 1.57 13.71
CA SER A 216 -11.82 1.78 15.12
C SER A 216 -11.44 3.19 15.59
N LEU A 217 -10.21 3.60 15.32
CA LEU A 217 -9.71 4.92 15.71
C LEU A 217 -10.41 6.06 14.94
N PHE A 218 -10.83 5.81 13.70
CA PHE A 218 -11.67 6.73 12.94
C PHE A 218 -13.05 6.91 13.58
N ARG A 219 -13.69 5.83 14.05
CA ARG A 219 -14.97 5.91 14.77
C ARG A 219 -14.84 6.67 16.08
N GLU A 220 -13.72 6.49 16.80
CA GLU A 220 -13.42 7.27 18.00
C GLU A 220 -13.29 8.78 17.67
N MET A 221 -12.56 9.12 16.60
CA MET A 221 -12.43 10.49 16.10
C MET A 221 -13.80 11.12 15.79
N GLN A 222 -14.69 10.36 15.12
CA GLN A 222 -16.07 10.79 14.84
C GLN A 222 -16.86 11.02 16.14
N GLY A 223 -16.75 10.11 17.11
CA GLY A 223 -17.41 10.24 18.42
C GLY A 223 -16.97 11.47 19.22
N LYS A 224 -15.73 11.93 19.02
CA LYS A 224 -15.21 13.19 19.59
C LYS A 224 -15.57 14.44 18.77
N ASN A 225 -16.38 14.33 17.73
CA ASN A 225 -16.76 15.42 16.82
C ASN A 225 -15.57 16.11 16.13
N LEU A 226 -14.42 15.43 16.02
CA LEU A 226 -13.27 15.92 15.26
C LEU A 226 -13.54 15.75 13.77
N LYS A 227 -13.33 16.81 12.98
CA LYS A 227 -13.64 16.80 11.54
C LYS A 227 -12.55 16.09 10.74
N PRO A 228 -12.85 14.99 10.03
CA PRO A 228 -11.93 14.37 9.09
C PRO A 228 -11.49 15.34 8.00
N ASN A 229 -10.21 15.30 7.64
CA ASN A 229 -9.64 16.04 6.52
C ASN A 229 -9.21 15.09 5.39
N GLU A 230 -8.66 15.63 4.31
CA GLU A 230 -8.22 14.85 3.14
C GLU A 230 -7.33 13.65 3.51
N ILE A 231 -6.36 13.86 4.41
CA ILE A 231 -5.44 12.79 4.87
C ILE A 231 -6.22 11.70 5.60
N THR A 232 -7.16 12.08 6.47
CA THR A 232 -8.04 11.12 7.15
C THR A 232 -8.80 10.28 6.13
N LEU A 233 -9.42 10.92 5.14
CA LEU A 233 -10.26 10.22 4.16
C LEU A 233 -9.43 9.20 3.35
N LEU A 234 -8.24 9.59 2.88
CA LEU A 234 -7.38 8.69 2.10
C LEU A 234 -6.98 7.44 2.90
N SER A 235 -6.59 7.59 4.17
CA SER A 235 -6.17 6.47 5.01
C SER A 235 -7.34 5.56 5.44
N VAL A 236 -8.52 6.12 5.64
CA VAL A 236 -9.71 5.34 5.99
C VAL A 236 -10.29 4.62 4.77
N LEU A 237 -10.30 5.26 3.59
CA LEU A 237 -10.74 4.64 2.34
C LEU A 237 -9.89 3.43 1.97
N SER A 238 -8.55 3.50 2.13
CA SER A 238 -7.68 2.35 1.89
C SER A 238 -7.97 1.20 2.86
N SER A 239 -8.27 1.50 4.13
CA SER A 239 -8.66 0.50 5.13
C SER A 239 -10.02 -0.13 4.81
N CYS A 240 -11.00 0.67 4.35
CA CYS A 240 -12.29 0.18 3.86
C CYS A 240 -12.11 -0.76 2.66
N ALA A 241 -11.24 -0.38 1.72
CA ALA A 241 -10.93 -1.18 0.55
C ALA A 241 -10.29 -2.54 0.91
N LEU A 242 -9.49 -2.62 1.98
CA LEU A 242 -8.91 -3.87 2.45
C LEU A 242 -9.95 -4.78 3.12
N LEU A 243 -10.80 -4.20 3.97
CA LEU A 243 -11.80 -4.96 4.75
C LEU A 243 -13.10 -5.22 3.98
N GLY A 244 -13.32 -4.56 2.84
CA GLY A 244 -14.58 -4.60 2.12
C GLY A 244 -15.71 -3.86 2.83
N SER A 245 -15.40 -2.80 3.61
CA SER A 245 -16.39 -2.02 4.37
C SER A 245 -17.06 -0.98 3.48
N LEU A 246 -18.08 -1.42 2.74
CA LEU A 246 -18.78 -0.63 1.74
C LEU A 246 -19.64 0.46 2.38
N ASP A 247 -20.31 0.17 3.49
CA ASP A 247 -21.24 1.12 4.12
C ASP A 247 -20.49 2.33 4.69
N LEU A 248 -19.35 2.10 5.33
CA LEU A 248 -18.45 3.17 5.76
C LEU A 248 -17.89 3.95 4.56
N GLY A 249 -17.52 3.24 3.49
CA GLY A 249 -17.11 3.85 2.23
C GLY A 249 -18.15 4.81 1.63
N LYS A 250 -19.43 4.42 1.64
CA LYS A 250 -20.56 5.27 1.21
C LYS A 250 -20.72 6.49 2.11
N TRP A 251 -20.62 6.32 3.42
CA TRP A 251 -20.65 7.45 4.35
C TRP A 251 -19.52 8.44 4.06
N ILE A 252 -18.30 7.94 3.81
CA ILE A 252 -17.14 8.78 3.48
C ILE A 252 -17.35 9.52 2.16
N HIS A 253 -17.93 8.86 1.15
CA HIS A 253 -18.26 9.50 -0.13
C HIS A 253 -19.22 10.68 0.06
N GLU A 254 -20.30 10.50 0.82
CA GLU A 254 -21.26 11.58 1.12
C GLU A 254 -20.63 12.69 1.97
N TYR A 255 -19.77 12.34 2.93
CA TYR A 255 -18.98 13.32 3.68
C TYR A 255 -18.06 14.12 2.75
N ALA A 256 -17.40 13.46 1.80
CA ALA A 256 -16.50 14.08 0.82
C ALA A 256 -17.24 15.05 -0.09
N LYS A 257 -18.44 14.67 -0.58
CA LYS A 257 -19.32 15.56 -1.35
C LYS A 257 -19.71 16.80 -0.55
N LYS A 258 -20.24 16.60 0.66
CA LYS A 258 -20.75 17.68 1.53
C LYS A 258 -19.68 18.72 1.89
N HIS A 259 -18.43 18.28 2.06
CA HIS A 259 -17.31 19.16 2.46
C HIS A 259 -16.42 19.58 1.28
N GLY A 260 -16.81 19.27 0.04
CA GLY A 260 -16.09 19.70 -1.16
C GLY A 260 -14.75 19.01 -1.38
N PHE A 261 -14.54 17.81 -0.85
CA PHE A 261 -13.34 17.02 -1.09
C PHE A 261 -13.34 16.33 -2.47
N CYS A 262 -14.51 16.14 -3.10
CA CYS A 262 -14.62 15.58 -4.46
C CYS A 262 -14.00 16.48 -5.55
N LYS A 263 -13.53 17.69 -5.22
CA LYS A 263 -12.71 18.50 -6.14
C LYS A 263 -11.27 17.99 -6.28
N TYR A 264 -10.81 17.16 -5.33
CA TYR A 264 -9.46 16.61 -5.33
C TYR A 264 -9.45 15.26 -6.04
N VAL A 265 -8.66 15.17 -7.12
CA VAL A 265 -8.50 13.96 -7.93
C VAL A 265 -8.11 12.76 -7.08
N LYS A 266 -7.15 12.94 -6.16
CA LYS A 266 -6.68 11.88 -5.24
C LYS A 266 -7.79 11.27 -4.39
N VAL A 267 -8.74 12.09 -3.91
CA VAL A 267 -9.87 11.59 -3.12
C VAL A 267 -10.81 10.76 -3.99
N ASN A 268 -11.12 11.22 -5.21
CA ASN A 268 -11.95 10.46 -6.14
C ASN A 268 -11.28 9.15 -6.58
N THR A 269 -9.98 9.16 -6.87
CA THR A 269 -9.22 7.94 -7.19
C THR A 269 -9.22 6.94 -6.02
N ALA A 270 -9.10 7.41 -4.77
CA ALA A 270 -9.22 6.56 -3.59
C ALA A 270 -10.64 6.01 -3.38
N LEU A 271 -11.67 6.82 -3.69
CA LEU A 271 -13.05 6.36 -3.67
C LEU A 271 -13.31 5.28 -4.72
N ILE A 272 -12.81 5.46 -5.95
CA ILE A 272 -12.87 4.46 -7.03
C ILE A 272 -12.26 3.13 -6.57
N ASP A 273 -11.03 3.16 -6.03
CA ASP A 273 -10.33 1.96 -5.54
C ASP A 273 -11.13 1.29 -4.41
N MET A 274 -11.67 2.08 -3.48
CA MET A 274 -12.47 1.58 -2.36
C MET A 274 -13.77 0.93 -2.83
N PHE A 275 -14.57 1.59 -3.67
CA PHE A 275 -15.83 1.03 -4.17
C PHE A 275 -15.60 -0.24 -5.01
N ALA A 276 -14.60 -0.23 -5.89
CA ALA A 276 -14.21 -1.41 -6.67
C ALA A 276 -13.82 -2.56 -5.73
N LYS A 277 -12.92 -2.34 -4.77
CA LYS A 277 -12.47 -3.37 -3.81
C LYS A 277 -13.51 -3.80 -2.78
N CYS A 278 -14.59 -3.04 -2.61
CA CYS A 278 -15.77 -3.44 -1.86
C CYS A 278 -16.85 -4.13 -2.72
N GLY A 279 -16.54 -4.41 -3.99
CA GLY A 279 -17.44 -5.14 -4.90
C GLY A 279 -18.57 -4.30 -5.50
N SER A 280 -18.50 -2.96 -5.41
CA SER A 280 -19.45 -2.03 -6.02
C SER A 280 -18.81 -1.32 -7.23
N LEU A 281 -18.69 -2.04 -8.34
CA LEU A 281 -18.07 -1.50 -9.56
C LEU A 281 -18.88 -0.33 -10.13
N ASP A 282 -20.21 -0.37 -10.05
CA ASP A 282 -21.09 0.66 -10.59
C ASP A 282 -20.87 2.02 -9.91
N ASP A 283 -20.70 2.02 -8.58
CA ASP A 283 -20.37 3.24 -7.82
C ASP A 283 -18.99 3.79 -8.23
N ALA A 284 -18.00 2.90 -8.46
CA ALA A 284 -16.67 3.29 -8.91
C ALA A 284 -16.72 3.93 -10.32
N VAL A 285 -17.49 3.34 -11.25
CA VAL A 285 -17.72 3.89 -12.59
C VAL A 285 -18.41 5.25 -12.51
N SER A 286 -19.45 5.39 -11.70
CA SER A 286 -20.16 6.66 -11.52
C SER A 286 -19.22 7.77 -11.07
N ILE A 287 -18.38 7.51 -10.06
CA ILE A 287 -17.41 8.50 -9.56
C ILE A 287 -16.41 8.86 -10.64
N PHE A 288 -15.90 7.88 -11.37
CA PHE A 288 -14.96 8.13 -12.46
C PHE A 288 -15.57 9.03 -13.55
N GLU A 289 -16.78 8.72 -14.03
CA GLU A 289 -17.42 9.54 -15.07
C GLU A 289 -17.69 10.98 -14.58
N ASP A 290 -18.08 11.15 -13.32
CA ASP A 290 -18.33 12.46 -12.71
C ASP A 290 -17.05 13.33 -12.53
N MET A 291 -15.86 12.73 -12.62
CA MET A 291 -14.59 13.49 -12.52
C MET A 291 -14.39 14.40 -13.72
N ARG A 292 -14.27 15.70 -13.46
CA ARG A 292 -13.94 16.71 -14.50
C ARG A 292 -12.55 16.54 -15.11
N TYR A 293 -11.59 16.15 -14.29
CA TYR A 293 -10.22 15.88 -14.69
C TYR A 293 -9.79 14.54 -14.13
N LYS A 294 -9.18 13.71 -14.97
CA LYS A 294 -8.76 12.35 -14.68
C LYS A 294 -7.27 12.26 -14.96
N ASP A 295 -6.47 12.04 -13.93
CA ASP A 295 -5.05 11.79 -14.09
C ASP A 295 -4.78 10.31 -14.42
N THR A 296 -3.53 9.99 -14.76
CA THR A 296 -3.10 8.61 -15.03
C THR A 296 -3.52 7.63 -13.93
N GLN A 297 -3.48 8.05 -12.66
CA GLN A 297 -3.85 7.17 -11.53
C GLN A 297 -5.34 6.82 -11.53
N ALA A 298 -6.23 7.79 -11.84
CA ALA A 298 -7.67 7.53 -11.96
C ALA A 298 -7.99 6.55 -13.09
N TRP A 299 -7.35 6.71 -14.27
CA TRP A 299 -7.49 5.79 -15.40
C TRP A 299 -7.01 4.39 -15.05
N SER A 300 -5.79 4.27 -14.51
CA SER A 300 -5.21 3.00 -14.07
C SER A 300 -6.09 2.31 -13.02
N ALA A 301 -6.66 3.06 -12.08
CA ALA A 301 -7.58 2.52 -11.07
C ALA A 301 -8.83 1.87 -11.69
N MET A 302 -9.45 2.51 -12.69
CA MET A 302 -10.61 1.94 -13.39
C MET A 302 -10.26 0.72 -14.25
N ILE A 303 -9.13 0.76 -14.96
CA ILE A 303 -8.65 -0.37 -15.77
C ILE A 303 -8.44 -1.60 -14.88
N VAL A 304 -7.80 -1.43 -13.73
CA VAL A 304 -7.60 -2.48 -12.72
C VAL A 304 -8.93 -2.93 -12.11
N ALA A 305 -9.86 -2.01 -11.84
CA ALA A 305 -11.18 -2.35 -11.31
C ALA A 305 -11.94 -3.27 -12.26
N TYR A 306 -12.02 -2.96 -13.56
CA TYR A 306 -12.64 -3.83 -14.55
C TYR A 306 -11.94 -5.20 -14.65
N ALA A 307 -10.60 -5.23 -14.63
CA ALA A 307 -9.80 -6.45 -14.65
C ALA A 307 -10.12 -7.38 -13.47
N ASN A 308 -10.17 -6.81 -12.25
CA ASN A 308 -10.49 -7.55 -11.03
C ASN A 308 -11.94 -8.03 -11.00
N HIS A 309 -12.84 -7.40 -11.75
CA HIS A 309 -14.24 -7.81 -11.88
C HIS A 309 -14.50 -8.74 -13.08
N GLY A 310 -13.44 -9.19 -13.77
CA GLY A 310 -13.56 -10.12 -14.91
C GLY A 310 -14.12 -9.48 -16.18
N GLN A 311 -14.09 -8.15 -16.28
CA GLN A 311 -14.60 -7.41 -17.44
C GLN A 311 -13.43 -6.95 -18.33
N ALA A 312 -12.74 -7.90 -18.95
CA ALA A 312 -11.53 -7.61 -19.73
C ALA A 312 -11.79 -6.65 -20.90
N ASP A 313 -12.90 -6.81 -21.61
CA ASP A 313 -13.27 -5.94 -22.73
C ASP A 313 -13.39 -4.46 -22.29
N ASN A 314 -14.02 -4.21 -21.14
CA ASN A 314 -14.15 -2.87 -20.57
C ASN A 314 -12.80 -2.32 -20.09
N SER A 315 -11.93 -3.18 -19.54
CA SER A 315 -10.57 -2.80 -19.16
C SER A 315 -9.76 -2.32 -20.38
N MET A 316 -9.84 -3.05 -21.50
CA MET A 316 -9.18 -2.67 -22.76
C MET A 316 -9.81 -1.42 -23.38
N LEU A 317 -11.14 -1.27 -23.32
CA LEU A 317 -11.83 -0.08 -23.80
C LEU A 317 -11.39 1.18 -23.01
N MET A 318 -11.23 1.07 -21.70
CA MET A 318 -10.74 2.17 -20.86
C MET A 318 -9.30 2.55 -21.21
N PHE A 319 -8.44 1.60 -21.57
CA PHE A 319 -7.09 1.90 -22.07
C PHE A 319 -7.11 2.66 -23.39
N GLU A 320 -7.95 2.26 -24.35
CA GLU A 320 -8.06 2.99 -25.62
C GLU A 320 -8.67 4.40 -25.42
N ARG A 321 -9.64 4.55 -24.50
CA ARG A 321 -10.18 5.87 -24.13
C ARG A 321 -9.10 6.75 -23.48
N MET A 322 -8.34 6.22 -22.53
CA MET A 322 -7.20 6.90 -21.90
C MET A 322 -6.22 7.46 -22.94
N ARG A 323 -5.88 6.65 -23.95
CA ARG A 323 -5.01 7.06 -25.07
C ARG A 323 -5.65 8.14 -25.94
N SER A 324 -6.94 8.03 -26.24
CA SER A 324 -7.66 9.04 -27.02
C SER A 324 -7.72 10.41 -26.33
N GLU A 325 -7.70 10.41 -24.99
CA GLU A 325 -7.63 11.63 -24.17
C GLU A 325 -6.17 12.11 -23.94
N ASN A 326 -5.19 11.52 -24.63
CA ASN A 326 -3.76 11.82 -24.55
C ASN A 326 -3.16 11.68 -23.14
N VAL A 327 -3.73 10.81 -22.30
CA VAL A 327 -3.17 10.47 -20.98
C VAL A 327 -2.20 9.31 -21.15
N GLN A 328 -0.96 9.49 -20.65
CA GLN A 328 0.09 8.48 -20.79
C GLN A 328 -0.15 7.31 -19.82
N PRO A 329 -0.21 6.06 -20.34
CA PRO A 329 -0.23 4.84 -19.53
C PRO A 329 1.00 4.72 -18.64
N ASP A 330 0.82 4.14 -17.46
CA ASP A 330 1.90 3.81 -16.53
C ASP A 330 1.99 2.30 -16.26
N GLU A 331 2.92 1.92 -15.38
CA GLU A 331 3.09 0.54 -14.91
C GLU A 331 1.79 -0.05 -14.34
N ILE A 332 0.96 0.74 -13.66
CA ILE A 332 -0.29 0.25 -13.07
C ILE A 332 -1.34 0.01 -14.17
N THR A 333 -1.35 0.84 -15.22
CA THR A 333 -2.20 0.65 -16.40
C THR A 333 -1.96 -0.74 -17.02
N PHE A 334 -0.70 -1.06 -17.32
CA PHE A 334 -0.36 -2.33 -17.95
C PHE A 334 -0.54 -3.53 -17.02
N LEU A 335 -0.28 -3.38 -15.72
CA LEU A 335 -0.62 -4.42 -14.74
C LEU A 335 -2.13 -4.75 -14.78
N GLY A 336 -2.99 -3.74 -14.86
CA GLY A 336 -4.44 -3.93 -15.01
C GLY A 336 -4.81 -4.71 -16.28
N LEU A 337 -4.24 -4.34 -17.43
CA LEU A 337 -4.47 -5.02 -18.71
C LEU A 337 -4.00 -6.48 -18.69
N LEU A 338 -2.82 -6.77 -18.12
CA LEU A 338 -2.31 -8.13 -18.01
C LEU A 338 -3.17 -8.98 -17.07
N ASN A 339 -3.63 -8.42 -15.96
CA ASN A 339 -4.57 -9.10 -15.06
C ASN A 339 -5.91 -9.38 -15.76
N ALA A 340 -6.41 -8.44 -16.56
CA ALA A 340 -7.62 -8.64 -17.35
C ALA A 340 -7.46 -9.83 -18.29
N CYS A 341 -6.36 -9.86 -19.06
CA CYS A 341 -6.04 -11.00 -19.94
C CYS A 341 -5.90 -12.30 -19.16
N SER A 342 -5.22 -12.29 -18.01
CA SER A 342 -5.02 -13.49 -17.17
C SER A 342 -6.34 -14.07 -16.70
N HIS A 343 -7.25 -13.22 -16.20
CA HIS A 343 -8.53 -13.65 -15.66
C HIS A 343 -9.51 -14.17 -16.72
N THR A 344 -9.30 -13.86 -18.00
CA THR A 344 -10.15 -14.29 -19.12
C THR A 344 -9.46 -15.20 -20.12
N GLY A 345 -8.19 -15.57 -19.88
CA GLY A 345 -7.43 -16.48 -20.75
C GLY A 345 -7.01 -15.90 -22.10
N LEU A 346 -6.91 -14.57 -22.23
CA LEU A 346 -6.54 -13.91 -23.49
C LEU A 346 -5.01 -13.88 -23.67
N VAL A 347 -4.41 -15.06 -23.91
CA VAL A 347 -2.94 -15.24 -23.97
C VAL A 347 -2.27 -14.32 -24.99
N GLU A 348 -2.78 -14.28 -26.22
CA GLU A 348 -2.20 -13.48 -27.31
C GLU A 348 -2.26 -11.98 -27.03
N GLU A 349 -3.40 -11.48 -26.55
CA GLU A 349 -3.52 -10.06 -26.17
C GLU A 349 -2.63 -9.73 -24.97
N GLY A 350 -2.50 -10.63 -23.99
CA GLY A 350 -1.56 -10.46 -22.87
C GLY A 350 -0.11 -10.34 -23.33
N ARG A 351 0.35 -11.22 -24.23
CA ARG A 351 1.70 -11.15 -24.85
C ARG A 351 1.90 -9.85 -25.61
N LYS A 352 0.89 -9.40 -26.34
CA LYS A 352 0.90 -8.12 -27.08
C LYS A 352 1.02 -6.95 -26.12
N TYR A 353 0.17 -6.83 -25.09
CA TYR A 353 0.25 -5.74 -24.12
C TYR A 353 1.59 -5.73 -23.37
N PHE A 354 2.10 -6.90 -22.96
CA PHE A 354 3.42 -7.01 -22.34
C PHE A 354 4.54 -6.48 -23.25
N SER A 355 4.48 -6.82 -24.55
CA SER A 355 5.45 -6.35 -25.54
C SER A 355 5.34 -4.85 -25.80
N ARG A 356 4.11 -4.32 -25.89
CA ARG A 356 3.85 -2.88 -26.08
C ARG A 356 4.34 -2.06 -24.90
N MET A 357 4.12 -2.53 -23.67
CA MET A 357 4.61 -1.89 -22.44
C MET A 357 6.11 -1.58 -22.53
N ILE A 358 6.90 -2.55 -22.99
CA ILE A 358 8.36 -2.43 -23.10
C ILE A 358 8.75 -1.62 -24.34
N ASN A 359 8.27 -2.02 -25.51
CA ASN A 359 8.78 -1.55 -26.80
C ASN A 359 8.18 -0.20 -27.25
N GLU A 360 6.91 0.05 -26.92
CA GLU A 360 6.21 1.29 -27.32
C GLU A 360 6.25 2.34 -26.20
N PHE A 361 6.06 1.93 -24.94
CA PHE A 361 5.94 2.85 -23.81
C PHE A 361 7.21 2.97 -22.96
N GLY A 362 8.23 2.12 -23.20
CA GLY A 362 9.49 2.16 -22.43
C GLY A 362 9.32 1.85 -20.95
N ILE A 363 8.24 1.18 -20.55
CA ILE A 363 7.94 0.84 -19.16
C ILE A 363 8.69 -0.44 -18.81
N VAL A 364 9.54 -0.36 -17.79
CA VAL A 364 10.31 -1.49 -17.28
C VAL A 364 9.38 -2.43 -16.51
N PRO A 365 9.28 -3.73 -16.88
CA PRO A 365 8.43 -4.66 -16.16
C PRO A 365 8.91 -4.87 -14.71
N SER A 366 8.05 -4.57 -13.75
CA SER A 366 8.21 -5.00 -12.36
C SER A 366 7.85 -6.49 -12.16
N ILE A 367 8.20 -7.04 -10.99
CA ILE A 367 7.87 -8.43 -10.60
C ILE A 367 6.38 -8.76 -10.71
N LYS A 368 5.50 -7.75 -10.53
CA LYS A 368 4.05 -7.92 -10.65
C LYS A 368 3.63 -8.22 -12.09
N HIS A 369 4.23 -7.56 -13.09
CA HIS A 369 3.93 -7.82 -14.50
C HIS A 369 4.38 -9.22 -14.91
N TYR A 370 5.57 -9.64 -14.48
CA TYR A 370 6.03 -11.01 -14.69
C TYR A 370 5.09 -12.02 -14.02
N GLY A 371 4.64 -11.74 -12.80
CA GLY A 371 3.64 -12.54 -12.10
C GLY A 371 2.33 -12.68 -12.88
N SER A 372 1.81 -11.59 -13.43
CA SER A 372 0.59 -11.61 -14.26
C SER A 372 0.77 -12.41 -15.56
N MET A 373 1.95 -12.38 -16.18
CA MET A 373 2.25 -13.20 -17.35
C MET A 373 2.34 -14.69 -17.01
N VAL A 374 2.98 -15.04 -15.89
CA VAL A 374 3.03 -16.43 -15.39
C VAL A 374 1.63 -16.92 -15.03
N ASP A 375 0.81 -16.10 -14.39
CA ASP A 375 -0.58 -16.44 -14.06
C ASP A 375 -1.41 -16.66 -15.34
N LEU A 376 -1.26 -15.80 -16.34
CA LEU A 376 -1.93 -15.91 -17.64
C LEU A 376 -1.59 -17.23 -18.35
N LEU A 377 -0.29 -17.53 -18.50
CA LEU A 377 0.17 -18.76 -19.15
C LEU A 377 -0.23 -19.99 -18.33
N GLY A 378 -0.08 -19.90 -17.01
CA GLY A 378 -0.41 -20.96 -16.07
C GLY A 378 -1.88 -21.36 -16.12
N ARG A 379 -2.81 -20.38 -16.07
CA ARG A 379 -4.26 -20.62 -16.17
C ARG A 379 -4.69 -21.17 -17.52
N ALA A 380 -4.01 -20.76 -18.59
CA ALA A 380 -4.28 -21.25 -19.93
C ALA A 380 -3.71 -22.65 -20.18
N GLY A 381 -2.99 -23.24 -19.21
CA GLY A 381 -2.38 -24.57 -19.32
C GLY A 381 -1.03 -24.59 -20.05
N HIS A 382 -0.49 -23.42 -20.40
CA HIS A 382 0.83 -23.27 -21.03
C HIS A 382 1.95 -23.34 -19.96
N LEU A 383 2.01 -24.45 -19.23
CA LEU A 383 2.86 -24.57 -18.04
C LEU A 383 4.35 -24.54 -18.36
N GLU A 384 4.77 -25.21 -19.44
CA GLU A 384 6.17 -25.21 -19.88
C GLU A 384 6.59 -23.81 -20.37
N ASP A 385 5.74 -23.12 -21.13
CA ASP A 385 5.98 -21.73 -21.55
C ASP A 385 6.12 -20.81 -20.32
N ALA A 386 5.32 -21.04 -19.27
CA ALA A 386 5.39 -20.28 -18.03
C ALA A 386 6.70 -20.55 -17.26
N TYR A 387 7.15 -21.81 -17.22
CA TYR A 387 8.44 -22.17 -16.63
C TYR A 387 9.59 -21.51 -17.39
N GLU A 388 9.62 -21.65 -18.72
CA GLU A 388 10.63 -21.05 -19.59
C GLU A 388 10.64 -19.52 -19.50
N PHE A 389 9.46 -18.91 -19.36
CA PHE A 389 9.34 -17.46 -19.16
C PHE A 389 10.00 -17.01 -17.87
N ILE A 390 9.87 -17.75 -16.77
CA ILE A 390 10.54 -17.45 -15.49
C ILE A 390 12.06 -17.65 -15.61
N ASP A 391 12.49 -18.71 -16.27
CA ASP A 391 13.91 -19.06 -16.42
C ASP A 391 14.68 -18.03 -17.27
N LYS A 392 14.01 -17.39 -18.23
CA LYS A 392 14.57 -16.36 -19.11
C LYS A 392 14.46 -14.93 -18.58
N LEU A 393 14.05 -14.73 -17.33
CA LEU A 393 13.87 -13.38 -16.79
C LEU A 393 15.21 -12.61 -16.72
N PRO A 394 15.20 -11.30 -17.02
CA PRO A 394 16.39 -10.46 -16.87
C PRO A 394 16.72 -10.12 -15.41
N ILE A 395 15.88 -10.57 -14.47
CA ILE A 395 16.01 -10.37 -13.03
C ILE A 395 15.98 -11.72 -12.32
N SER A 396 16.56 -11.79 -11.12
CA SER A 396 16.48 -12.99 -10.29
C SER A 396 15.01 -13.32 -9.97
N PRO A 397 14.51 -14.52 -10.32
CA PRO A 397 13.15 -14.92 -10.00
C PRO A 397 12.90 -14.92 -8.49
N THR A 398 11.77 -14.34 -8.07
CA THR A 398 11.36 -14.37 -6.66
C THR A 398 10.54 -15.64 -6.37
N PRO A 399 10.47 -16.11 -5.11
CA PRO A 399 9.58 -17.20 -4.70
C PRO A 399 8.13 -17.01 -5.16
N MET A 400 7.66 -15.76 -5.23
CA MET A 400 6.30 -15.42 -5.68
C MET A 400 5.99 -15.95 -7.08
N LEU A 401 6.91 -15.81 -8.05
CA LEU A 401 6.65 -16.23 -9.43
C LEU A 401 6.49 -17.75 -9.53
N TRP A 402 7.40 -18.48 -8.86
CA TRP A 402 7.33 -19.93 -8.79
C TRP A 402 6.06 -20.40 -8.07
N ARG A 403 5.59 -19.70 -7.04
CA ARG A 403 4.32 -20.00 -6.35
C ARG A 403 3.10 -19.86 -7.26
N ILE A 404 3.06 -18.84 -8.12
CA ILE A 404 2.00 -18.68 -9.12
C ILE A 404 2.00 -19.91 -10.05
N LEU A 405 3.18 -20.32 -10.54
CA LEU A 405 3.31 -21.51 -11.39
C LEU A 405 2.96 -22.81 -10.65
N LEU A 406 3.33 -22.96 -9.38
CA LEU A 406 2.97 -24.11 -8.55
C LEU A 406 1.43 -24.22 -8.40
N SER A 407 0.74 -23.10 -8.20
CA SER A 407 -0.73 -23.08 -8.18
C SER A 407 -1.33 -23.50 -9.52
N ALA A 408 -0.73 -23.10 -10.65
CA ALA A 408 -1.17 -23.52 -11.97
C ALA A 408 -0.94 -25.03 -12.19
N CYS A 409 0.24 -25.55 -11.84
CA CYS A 409 0.55 -26.98 -11.88
C CYS A 409 -0.45 -27.80 -11.05
N SER A 410 -0.85 -27.31 -9.87
CA SER A 410 -1.89 -27.93 -9.04
C SER A 410 -3.26 -27.95 -9.71
N SER A 411 -3.63 -26.85 -10.38
CA SER A 411 -4.92 -26.72 -11.09
C SER A 411 -5.00 -27.69 -12.27
N HIS A 412 -3.89 -27.87 -13.00
CA HIS A 412 -3.77 -28.78 -14.14
C HIS A 412 -3.32 -30.21 -13.77
N ASN A 413 -3.13 -30.50 -12.48
CA ASN A 413 -2.62 -31.78 -11.98
C ASN A 413 -1.28 -32.24 -12.62
N ASN A 414 -0.39 -31.29 -12.94
CA ASN A 414 0.95 -31.59 -13.45
C ASN A 414 1.93 -31.77 -12.28
N LEU A 415 2.07 -33.01 -11.81
CA LEU A 415 2.93 -33.33 -10.66
C LEU A 415 4.43 -33.16 -10.97
N GLU A 416 4.88 -33.56 -12.17
CA GLU A 416 6.29 -33.54 -12.53
C GLU A 416 6.85 -32.12 -12.50
N LEU A 417 6.14 -31.17 -13.12
CA LEU A 417 6.56 -29.77 -13.11
C LEU A 417 6.42 -29.16 -11.71
N ALA A 418 5.39 -29.54 -10.95
CA ALA A 418 5.21 -29.06 -9.59
C ALA A 418 6.38 -29.44 -8.66
N GLU A 419 6.96 -30.63 -8.83
CA GLU A 419 8.16 -31.05 -8.07
C GLU A 419 9.34 -30.13 -8.40
N LYS A 420 9.65 -29.93 -9.69
CA LYS A 420 10.72 -29.03 -10.16
C LYS A 420 10.54 -27.60 -9.64
N VAL A 421 9.32 -27.07 -9.73
CA VAL A 421 8.98 -25.71 -9.26
C VAL A 421 9.11 -25.60 -7.74
N SER A 422 8.72 -26.64 -6.99
CA SER A 422 8.80 -26.63 -5.53
C SER A 422 10.25 -26.68 -5.04
N GLU A 423 11.13 -27.40 -5.74
CA GLU A 423 12.58 -27.37 -5.47
C GLU A 423 13.12 -25.94 -5.60
N ARG A 424 12.77 -25.23 -6.69
CA ARG A 424 13.15 -23.80 -6.86
C ARG A 424 12.61 -22.90 -5.76
N ILE A 425 11.38 -23.13 -5.29
CA ILE A 425 10.81 -22.36 -4.18
C ILE A 425 11.63 -22.60 -2.92
N PHE A 426 11.90 -23.86 -2.56
CA PHE A 426 12.60 -24.20 -1.33
C PHE A 426 14.09 -23.82 -1.33
N GLU A 427 14.71 -23.66 -2.51
CA GLU A 427 16.04 -23.06 -2.65
C GLU A 427 16.05 -21.56 -2.26
N LEU A 428 14.93 -20.86 -2.45
CA LEU A 428 14.81 -19.41 -2.25
C LEU A 428 14.14 -19.01 -0.92
N ASP A 429 13.07 -19.72 -0.54
CA ASP A 429 12.27 -19.48 0.66
C ASP A 429 11.46 -20.72 1.02
N ASP A 430 11.78 -21.33 2.17
CA ASP A 430 11.13 -22.53 2.67
C ASP A 430 10.24 -22.30 3.90
N SER A 431 9.98 -21.04 4.24
CA SER A 431 9.18 -20.66 5.42
C SER A 431 7.66 -20.69 5.17
N HIS A 432 7.25 -20.63 3.90
CA HIS A 432 5.84 -20.47 3.54
C HIS A 432 5.09 -21.81 3.50
N GLY A 433 4.24 -22.05 4.50
CA GLY A 433 3.50 -23.30 4.63
C GLY A 433 2.54 -23.62 3.48
N GLY A 434 2.11 -22.60 2.71
CA GLY A 434 1.23 -22.79 1.55
C GLY A 434 1.84 -23.68 0.47
N ASP A 435 3.15 -23.60 0.26
CA ASP A 435 3.87 -24.32 -0.80
C ASP A 435 3.84 -25.83 -0.55
N TYR A 436 4.15 -26.21 0.69
CA TYR A 436 4.03 -27.58 1.20
C TYR A 436 2.61 -28.11 1.06
N VAL A 437 1.60 -27.31 1.40
CA VAL A 437 0.20 -27.73 1.32
C VAL A 437 -0.21 -27.99 -0.15
N ILE A 438 0.17 -27.13 -1.09
CA ILE A 438 -0.17 -27.32 -2.51
C ILE A 438 0.50 -28.58 -3.06
N LEU A 439 1.80 -28.77 -2.82
CA LEU A 439 2.54 -29.96 -3.27
C LEU A 439 2.02 -31.24 -2.58
N SER A 440 1.73 -31.19 -1.28
CA SER A 440 1.14 -32.31 -0.53
C SER A 440 -0.20 -32.74 -1.10
N ASN A 441 -1.06 -31.77 -1.43
CA ASN A 441 -2.36 -32.05 -2.06
C ASN A 441 -2.19 -32.69 -3.45
N LEU A 442 -1.22 -32.23 -4.24
CA LEU A 442 -0.87 -32.83 -5.53
C LEU A 442 -0.38 -34.27 -5.39
N TYR A 443 0.50 -34.55 -4.43
CA TYR A 443 0.97 -35.92 -4.17
C TYR A 443 -0.17 -36.88 -3.89
N ALA A 444 -1.09 -36.47 -3.02
CA ALA A 444 -2.22 -37.32 -2.67
C ALA A 444 -3.24 -37.50 -3.80
N ARG A 445 -3.50 -36.47 -4.61
CA ARG A 445 -4.35 -36.60 -5.82
C ARG A 445 -3.77 -37.64 -6.80
N ASN A 446 -2.44 -37.78 -6.80
CA ASN A 446 -1.71 -38.79 -7.56
C ASN A 446 -1.38 -40.06 -6.73
N LYS A 447 -2.06 -40.26 -5.58
CA LYS A 447 -1.97 -41.43 -4.70
C LYS A 447 -0.57 -41.73 -4.14
N LYS A 448 0.33 -40.74 -4.11
CA LYS A 448 1.69 -40.82 -3.56
C LYS A 448 1.72 -40.49 -2.06
N TRP A 449 1.08 -41.32 -1.22
CA TRP A 449 0.89 -41.03 0.22
C TRP A 449 2.19 -40.97 1.03
N GLU A 450 3.20 -41.78 0.68
CA GLU A 450 4.51 -41.75 1.36
C GLU A 450 5.17 -40.35 1.28
N TYR A 451 5.00 -39.67 0.14
CA TYR A 451 5.50 -38.31 -0.07
C TYR A 451 4.68 -37.25 0.69
N VAL A 452 3.40 -37.52 0.98
CA VAL A 452 2.54 -36.63 1.78
C VAL A 452 3.06 -36.57 3.21
N ASP A 453 3.34 -37.73 3.81
CA ASP A 453 3.80 -37.82 5.19
C ASP A 453 5.21 -37.27 5.35
N SER A 454 6.10 -37.56 4.39
CA SER A 454 7.44 -36.99 4.37
C SER A 454 7.41 -35.46 4.27
N LEU A 455 6.58 -34.90 3.38
CA LEU A 455 6.47 -33.45 3.20
C LEU A 455 5.85 -32.74 4.42
N ARG A 456 4.86 -33.36 5.08
CA ARG A 456 4.31 -32.85 6.35
C ARG A 456 5.35 -32.83 7.47
N LYS A 457 6.21 -33.85 7.54
CA LYS A 457 7.32 -33.89 8.48
C LYS A 457 8.31 -32.77 8.20
N VAL A 458 8.73 -32.59 6.94
CA VAL A 458 9.62 -31.51 6.51
C VAL A 458 9.05 -30.13 6.85
N MET A 459 7.76 -29.91 6.57
CA MET A 459 7.06 -28.66 6.89
C MET A 459 7.13 -28.34 8.40
N LYS A 460 6.94 -29.36 9.25
CA LYS A 460 7.03 -29.22 10.71
C LYS A 460 8.46 -28.97 11.18
N ASP A 461 9.42 -29.70 10.64
CA ASP A 461 10.85 -29.57 11.00
C ASP A 461 11.39 -28.17 10.64
N ARG A 462 10.94 -27.61 9.52
CA ARG A 462 11.28 -26.25 9.06
C ARG A 462 10.43 -25.15 9.72
N LYS A 463 9.48 -25.51 10.58
CA LYS A 463 8.54 -24.57 11.24
C LYS A 463 7.78 -23.66 10.27
N ALA A 464 7.48 -24.17 9.07
CA ALA A 464 6.76 -23.41 8.06
C ALA A 464 5.33 -23.11 8.52
N VAL A 465 4.89 -21.85 8.37
CA VAL A 465 3.61 -21.38 8.92
C VAL A 465 2.51 -21.49 7.88
N LYS A 466 1.41 -22.17 8.23
CA LYS A 466 0.19 -22.21 7.43
C LYS A 466 -0.71 -21.04 7.77
N VAL A 467 -1.06 -20.22 6.77
CA VAL A 467 -2.06 -19.16 6.92
C VAL A 467 -3.46 -19.80 6.99
N PRO A 468 -4.26 -19.55 8.04
CA PRO A 468 -5.62 -20.04 8.11
C PRO A 468 -6.51 -19.33 7.09
N GLY A 469 -7.42 -20.09 6.46
CA GLY A 469 -8.45 -19.50 5.61
C GLY A 469 -9.47 -18.75 6.45
N CYS A 470 -9.71 -17.49 6.10
CA CYS A 470 -10.67 -16.61 6.75
C CYS A 470 -11.54 -15.92 5.69
N SER A 471 -12.85 -15.93 5.92
CA SER A 471 -13.82 -15.16 5.14
C SER A 471 -14.49 -14.14 6.02
N SER A 472 -14.64 -12.91 5.52
CA SER A 472 -15.33 -11.83 6.22
C SER A 472 -16.54 -11.32 5.43
N ILE A 473 -17.53 -10.81 6.17
CA ILE A 473 -18.76 -10.18 5.64
C ILE A 473 -19.11 -8.98 6.50
N GLU A 474 -19.51 -7.88 5.86
CA GLU A 474 -20.06 -6.70 6.55
C GLU A 474 -21.58 -6.83 6.67
N VAL A 475 -22.10 -6.75 7.89
CA VAL A 475 -23.54 -6.68 8.18
C VAL A 475 -23.76 -5.61 9.25
N ASN A 476 -24.67 -4.66 8.99
CA ASN A 476 -24.98 -3.56 9.92
C ASN A 476 -23.74 -2.75 10.37
N ASN A 477 -22.84 -2.41 9.44
CA ASN A 477 -21.56 -1.71 9.69
C ASN A 477 -20.55 -2.49 10.56
N VAL A 478 -20.75 -3.79 10.79
CA VAL A 478 -19.84 -4.65 11.54
C VAL A 478 -19.28 -5.71 10.60
N VAL A 479 -17.95 -5.83 10.57
CA VAL A 479 -17.25 -6.89 9.85
C VAL A 479 -17.23 -8.13 10.75
N HIS A 480 -17.78 -9.23 10.24
CA HIS A 480 -17.79 -10.54 10.89
C HIS A 480 -16.81 -11.47 10.19
N GLU A 481 -15.92 -12.10 10.94
CA GLU A 481 -14.89 -13.02 10.43
C GLU A 481 -15.23 -14.47 10.76
N PHE A 482 -14.94 -15.37 9.83
CA PHE A 482 -15.15 -16.81 9.96
C PHE A 482 -13.89 -17.55 9.53
N PHE A 483 -13.35 -18.43 10.38
CA PHE A 483 -12.16 -19.20 10.04
C PHE A 483 -12.51 -20.64 9.64
N SER A 484 -11.74 -21.18 8.70
CA SER A 484 -11.82 -22.59 8.30
C SER A 484 -11.54 -23.48 9.51
N GLY A 485 -12.51 -24.32 9.89
CA GLY A 485 -12.41 -25.22 11.05
C GLY A 485 -13.09 -24.73 12.33
N ASP A 486 -13.55 -23.47 12.37
CA ASP A 486 -14.30 -22.92 13.53
C ASP A 486 -15.61 -23.68 13.81
N GLY A 487 -16.21 -24.26 12.77
CA GLY A 487 -17.46 -25.02 12.88
C GLY A 487 -17.35 -26.27 13.76
N VAL A 488 -16.13 -26.73 14.10
CA VAL A 488 -15.93 -27.87 15.00
C VAL A 488 -15.83 -27.44 16.47
N LYS A 489 -15.61 -26.14 16.76
CA LYS A 489 -15.27 -25.65 18.10
C LYS A 489 -16.06 -24.43 18.61
N SER A 490 -16.85 -23.73 17.77
CA SER A 490 -17.55 -22.49 18.17
C SER A 490 -19.08 -22.63 18.16
N ALA A 491 -19.71 -22.27 19.28
CA ALA A 491 -21.12 -22.47 19.55
C ALA A 491 -21.98 -21.26 19.15
N THR A 492 -22.37 -21.18 17.87
CA THR A 492 -23.66 -20.54 17.50
C THR A 492 -24.52 -21.55 16.77
N THR A 493 -25.36 -22.27 17.52
CA THR A 493 -26.28 -23.29 17.01
C THR A 493 -27.18 -22.79 15.88
N LYS A 494 -27.50 -21.49 15.86
CA LYS A 494 -28.34 -20.88 14.81
C LYS A 494 -27.65 -20.81 13.45
N LEU A 495 -26.37 -20.40 13.39
CA LEU A 495 -25.63 -20.32 12.13
C LEU A 495 -25.36 -21.72 11.56
N HIS A 496 -24.97 -22.67 12.43
CA HIS A 496 -24.76 -24.06 12.02
C HIS A 496 -26.04 -24.68 11.45
N ARG A 497 -27.18 -24.46 12.10
CA ARG A 497 -28.48 -24.91 11.58
C ARG A 497 -28.82 -24.28 10.24
N ALA A 498 -28.64 -22.96 10.10
CA ALA A 498 -28.88 -22.26 8.84
C ALA A 498 -27.96 -22.78 7.72
N LEU A 499 -26.70 -23.09 8.03
CA LEU A 499 -25.75 -23.70 7.10
C LEU A 499 -26.18 -25.12 6.71
N ASP A 500 -26.62 -25.94 7.67
CA ASP A 500 -27.10 -27.30 7.40
C ASP A 500 -28.36 -27.29 6.51
N GLU A 501 -29.29 -26.37 6.77
CA GLU A 501 -30.48 -26.15 5.93
C GLU A 501 -30.07 -25.69 4.53
N MET A 502 -29.17 -24.70 4.42
CA MET A 502 -28.63 -24.23 3.15
C MET A 502 -28.00 -25.37 2.35
N VAL A 503 -27.18 -26.21 2.98
CA VAL A 503 -26.49 -27.34 2.33
C VAL A 503 -27.48 -28.43 1.92
N LYS A 504 -28.55 -28.64 2.69
CA LYS A 504 -29.63 -29.55 2.31
C LYS A 504 -30.33 -29.07 1.02
N GLU A 505 -30.70 -27.79 0.94
CA GLU A 505 -31.30 -27.21 -0.27
C GLU A 505 -30.33 -27.29 -1.46
N LEU A 506 -29.04 -27.02 -1.24
CA LEU A 506 -28.02 -27.17 -2.28
C LEU A 506 -27.97 -28.60 -2.82
N LYS A 507 -28.00 -29.62 -1.95
CA LYS A 507 -28.01 -31.03 -2.37
C LYS A 507 -29.26 -31.38 -3.17
N LEU A 508 -30.43 -30.86 -2.80
CA LEU A 508 -31.67 -31.03 -3.57
C LEU A 508 -31.57 -30.41 -4.97
N ALA A 509 -30.81 -29.32 -5.11
CA ALA A 509 -30.51 -28.68 -6.38
C ALA A 509 -29.32 -29.31 -7.16
N GLY A 510 -28.80 -30.45 -6.70
CA GLY A 510 -27.73 -31.19 -7.39
C GLY A 510 -26.30 -30.83 -6.98
N TYR A 511 -26.10 -30.12 -5.86
CA TYR A 511 -24.78 -29.90 -5.30
C TYR A 511 -24.15 -31.20 -4.81
N VAL A 512 -22.97 -31.53 -5.34
CA VAL A 512 -22.13 -32.63 -4.90
C VAL A 512 -20.82 -32.05 -4.32
N PRO A 513 -20.56 -32.24 -3.02
CA PRO A 513 -19.31 -31.81 -2.40
C PRO A 513 -18.09 -32.45 -3.07
N ASP A 514 -17.10 -31.64 -3.47
CA ASP A 514 -15.89 -32.15 -4.11
C ASP A 514 -14.91 -32.72 -3.07
N THR A 515 -15.12 -33.97 -2.66
CA THR A 515 -14.27 -34.62 -1.63
C THR A 515 -12.81 -34.80 -2.07
N THR A 516 -12.49 -34.62 -3.36
CA THR A 516 -11.12 -34.75 -3.88
C THR A 516 -10.19 -33.64 -3.39
N ILE A 517 -10.74 -32.50 -2.94
CA ILE A 517 -9.96 -31.38 -2.42
C ILE A 517 -9.61 -31.54 -0.93
N VAL A 518 -10.24 -32.48 -0.22
CA VAL A 518 -9.94 -32.77 1.19
C VAL A 518 -9.02 -33.97 1.27
N VAL A 519 -7.75 -33.67 1.50
CA VAL A 519 -6.66 -34.61 1.31
C VAL A 519 -6.17 -35.17 2.66
N HIS A 520 -6.94 -36.10 3.21
CA HIS A 520 -6.59 -36.83 4.43
C HIS A 520 -6.82 -38.33 4.20
N ALA A 521 -5.75 -39.12 4.31
CA ALA A 521 -5.77 -40.56 4.07
C ALA A 521 -6.73 -41.29 5.02
N ASP A 522 -6.80 -40.82 6.27
CA ASP A 522 -7.57 -41.47 7.34
C ASP A 522 -9.02 -40.99 7.44
N MET A 523 -9.44 -40.02 6.60
CA MET A 523 -10.81 -39.50 6.64
C MET A 523 -11.71 -40.23 5.65
N CYS A 524 -12.85 -40.70 6.13
CA CYS A 524 -13.91 -41.21 5.25
C CYS A 524 -14.57 -40.07 4.45
N ASP A 525 -15.27 -40.39 3.37
CA ASP A 525 -15.92 -39.38 2.53
C ASP A 525 -16.96 -38.54 3.29
N LYS A 526 -17.61 -39.12 4.31
CA LYS A 526 -18.53 -38.38 5.20
C LYS A 526 -17.81 -37.32 6.02
N GLU A 527 -16.63 -37.63 6.55
CA GLU A 527 -15.82 -36.67 7.32
C GLU A 527 -15.29 -35.56 6.43
N LYS A 528 -14.85 -35.90 5.21
CA LYS A 528 -14.42 -34.92 4.20
C LYS A 528 -15.57 -33.95 3.86
N GLU A 529 -16.78 -34.48 3.68
CA GLU A 529 -17.96 -33.67 3.44
C GLU A 529 -18.23 -32.68 4.59
N ILE A 530 -18.11 -33.14 5.83
CA ILE A 530 -18.27 -32.28 7.01
C ILE A 530 -17.24 -31.15 7.00
N THR A 531 -15.98 -31.42 6.67
CA THR A 531 -14.95 -30.37 6.54
C THR A 531 -15.31 -29.35 5.47
N LEU A 532 -15.74 -29.80 4.28
CA LEU A 532 -16.16 -28.91 3.19
C LEU A 532 -17.35 -28.04 3.56
N ARG A 533 -18.28 -28.58 4.35
CA ARG A 533 -19.46 -27.86 4.83
C ARG A 533 -19.06 -26.59 5.59
N TYR A 534 -18.07 -26.71 6.46
CA TYR A 534 -17.60 -25.63 7.35
C TYR A 534 -16.44 -24.81 6.77
N HIS A 535 -16.34 -24.72 5.45
CA HIS A 535 -15.50 -23.72 4.82
C HIS A 535 -15.99 -22.31 5.17
N SER A 536 -15.05 -21.39 5.41
CA SER A 536 -15.34 -20.04 5.88
C SER A 536 -16.24 -19.27 4.92
N GLU A 537 -16.11 -19.52 3.61
CA GLU A 537 -16.91 -18.92 2.56
C GLU A 537 -18.40 -19.25 2.74
N LYS A 538 -18.72 -20.52 2.99
CA LYS A 538 -20.12 -20.97 3.18
C LYS A 538 -20.69 -20.45 4.49
N LEU A 539 -19.88 -20.41 5.54
CA LEU A 539 -20.25 -19.81 6.82
C LEU A 539 -20.60 -18.32 6.66
N ALA A 540 -19.75 -17.56 5.96
CA ALA A 540 -19.99 -16.14 5.71
C ALA A 540 -21.24 -15.90 4.85
N ILE A 541 -21.44 -16.69 3.79
CA ILE A 541 -22.65 -16.60 2.94
C ILE A 541 -23.91 -16.97 3.73
N ALA A 542 -23.88 -18.06 4.51
CA ALA A 542 -25.00 -18.47 5.36
C ALA A 542 -25.32 -17.40 6.42
N PHE A 543 -24.31 -16.77 7.01
CA PHE A 543 -24.49 -15.65 7.92
C PHE A 543 -25.15 -14.45 7.23
N GLY A 544 -24.72 -14.14 6.00
CA GLY A 544 -25.34 -13.10 5.17
C GLY A 544 -26.81 -13.38 4.88
N LEU A 545 -27.15 -14.61 4.46
CA LEU A 545 -28.52 -15.04 4.22
C LEU A 545 -29.40 -14.92 5.48
N LEU A 546 -28.84 -15.26 6.64
CA LEU A 546 -29.56 -15.28 7.91
C LEU A 546 -29.86 -13.87 8.46
N ASN A 547 -28.95 -12.91 8.22
CA ASN A 547 -28.98 -11.60 8.88
C ASN A 547 -29.28 -10.43 7.96
N THR A 548 -29.62 -10.67 6.68
CA THR A 548 -29.96 -9.60 5.73
C THR A 548 -31.29 -9.84 5.02
N PRO A 549 -32.09 -8.77 4.76
CA PRO A 549 -33.37 -8.90 4.07
C PRO A 549 -33.26 -9.52 2.66
N PRO A 550 -34.30 -10.20 2.15
CA PRO A 550 -34.38 -10.64 0.75
C PRO A 550 -33.98 -9.54 -0.24
N GLY A 551 -33.25 -9.91 -1.30
CA GLY A 551 -32.77 -8.98 -2.32
C GLY A 551 -31.44 -8.27 -2.01
N THR A 552 -30.95 -8.25 -0.76
CA THR A 552 -29.65 -7.63 -0.46
C THR A 552 -28.49 -8.41 -1.11
N THR A 553 -27.55 -7.74 -1.76
CA THR A 553 -26.34 -8.42 -2.28
C THR A 553 -25.45 -8.90 -1.12
N ILE A 554 -25.09 -10.17 -1.11
CA ILE A 554 -24.18 -10.75 -0.11
C ILE A 554 -22.75 -10.52 -0.58
N ARG A 555 -21.93 -9.82 0.21
CA ARG A 555 -20.54 -9.51 -0.13
C ARG A 555 -19.60 -10.19 0.84
N VAL A 556 -18.70 -11.03 0.33
CA VAL A 556 -17.76 -11.80 1.15
C VAL A 556 -16.35 -11.58 0.64
N VAL A 557 -15.41 -11.34 1.55
CA VAL A 557 -13.98 -11.23 1.24
C VAL A 557 -13.26 -12.45 1.80
N LYS A 558 -12.41 -13.09 1.00
CA LYS A 558 -11.59 -14.23 1.37
C LYS A 558 -10.11 -13.83 1.33
N ASN A 559 -9.36 -14.18 2.38
CA ASN A 559 -7.92 -13.90 2.48
C ASN A 559 -7.03 -14.86 1.66
N LEU A 560 -7.61 -15.86 1.00
CA LEU A 560 -6.97 -16.87 0.16
C LEU A 560 -7.78 -17.03 -1.15
N ARG A 561 -7.26 -17.80 -2.11
CA ARG A 561 -8.04 -18.17 -3.31
C ARG A 561 -9.24 -19.03 -2.90
N VAL A 562 -10.40 -18.75 -3.49
CA VAL A 562 -11.62 -19.50 -3.21
C VAL A 562 -11.52 -20.87 -3.85
N CYS A 563 -11.83 -21.93 -3.09
CA CYS A 563 -11.76 -23.30 -3.62
C CYS A 563 -12.91 -23.61 -4.58
N ARG A 564 -12.69 -24.58 -5.47
CA ARG A 564 -13.66 -25.00 -6.49
C ARG A 564 -15.03 -25.39 -5.92
N ASP A 565 -15.03 -26.08 -4.79
CA ASP A 565 -16.24 -26.51 -4.10
C ASP A 565 -17.07 -25.32 -3.58
N CYS A 566 -16.43 -24.35 -2.92
CA CYS A 566 -17.10 -23.13 -2.47
C CYS A 566 -17.58 -22.26 -3.64
N HIS A 567 -16.81 -22.20 -4.73
CA HIS A 567 -17.21 -21.50 -5.96
C HIS A 567 -18.47 -22.13 -6.57
N ASN A 568 -18.53 -23.47 -6.67
CA ASN A 568 -19.71 -24.19 -7.16
C ASN A 568 -20.91 -24.07 -6.21
N ALA A 569 -20.69 -24.11 -4.90
CA ALA A 569 -21.74 -23.87 -3.92
C ALA A 569 -22.30 -22.45 -4.06
N ALA A 570 -21.47 -21.42 -4.20
CA ALA A 570 -21.90 -20.04 -4.35
C ALA A 570 -22.79 -19.82 -5.60
N LYS A 571 -22.48 -20.49 -6.72
CA LYS A 571 -23.36 -20.51 -7.90
C LYS A 571 -24.76 -20.98 -7.53
N LEU A 572 -24.88 -22.18 -6.95
CA LEU A 572 -26.18 -22.74 -6.59
C LEU A 572 -26.89 -21.94 -5.50
N ILE A 573 -26.15 -21.37 -4.53
CA ILE A 573 -26.73 -20.47 -3.53
C ILE A 573 -27.39 -19.26 -4.20
N SER A 574 -26.71 -18.63 -5.18
CA SER A 574 -27.28 -17.48 -5.89
C SER A 574 -28.59 -17.81 -6.60
N LEU A 575 -28.69 -19.01 -7.16
CA LEU A 575 -29.88 -19.50 -7.86
C LEU A 575 -31.03 -19.84 -6.91
N ILE A 576 -30.76 -20.63 -5.86
CA ILE A 576 -31.79 -21.16 -4.95
C ILE A 576 -32.40 -20.04 -4.10
N PHE A 577 -31.56 -19.14 -3.59
CA PHE A 577 -32.00 -18.10 -2.67
C PHE A 577 -32.35 -16.79 -3.38
N GLY A 578 -32.13 -16.70 -4.70
CA GLY A 578 -32.41 -15.49 -5.49
C GLY A 578 -31.61 -14.28 -4.99
N ARG A 579 -30.33 -14.48 -4.65
CA ARG A 579 -29.44 -13.45 -4.10
C ARG A 579 -28.17 -13.34 -4.93
N LYS A 580 -27.81 -12.13 -5.34
CA LYS A 580 -26.48 -11.86 -5.86
C LYS A 580 -25.45 -12.07 -4.76
N VAL A 581 -24.44 -12.91 -5.02
CA VAL A 581 -23.30 -13.12 -4.13
C VAL A 581 -22.05 -12.57 -4.80
N VAL A 582 -21.38 -11.63 -4.17
CA VAL A 582 -20.10 -11.08 -4.62
C VAL A 582 -19.03 -11.60 -3.69
N LEU A 583 -18.16 -12.45 -4.23
CA LEU A 583 -17.10 -13.10 -3.47
C LEU A 583 -15.76 -12.60 -3.99
N ARG A 584 -15.01 -11.86 -3.16
CA ARG A 584 -13.67 -11.40 -3.48
C ARG A 584 -12.65 -12.38 -2.92
N ASP A 585 -11.76 -12.88 -3.76
CA ASP A 585 -10.56 -13.57 -3.31
C ASP A 585 -9.31 -12.69 -3.50
N VAL A 586 -8.13 -13.27 -3.27
CA VAL A 586 -6.84 -12.55 -3.39
C VAL A 586 -6.50 -12.10 -4.82
N GLN A 587 -7.17 -12.65 -5.85
CA GLN A 587 -6.90 -12.38 -7.26
C GLN A 587 -8.01 -11.55 -7.91
N ARG A 588 -9.28 -11.85 -7.64
CA ARG A 588 -10.41 -11.22 -8.33
C ARG A 588 -11.74 -11.31 -7.58
N PHE A 589 -12.76 -10.70 -8.17
CA PHE A 589 -14.16 -10.86 -7.80
C PHE A 589 -14.84 -11.95 -8.63
N HIS A 590 -15.66 -12.72 -7.94
CA HIS A 590 -16.62 -13.65 -8.51
C HIS A 590 -18.02 -13.12 -8.22
N HIS A 591 -18.72 -12.71 -9.26
CA HIS A 591 -20.12 -12.26 -9.15
C HIS A 591 -21.01 -13.44 -9.51
N PHE A 592 -21.72 -13.97 -8.51
CA PHE A 592 -22.66 -15.07 -8.67
C PHE A 592 -24.08 -14.52 -8.75
N GLU A 593 -24.75 -14.85 -9.85
CA GLU A 593 -26.12 -14.42 -10.15
C GLU A 593 -26.78 -15.49 -11.01
N ASP A 594 -27.99 -15.91 -10.66
CA ASP A 594 -28.78 -16.92 -11.36
C ASP A 594 -28.01 -18.21 -11.70
N GLY A 595 -27.19 -18.70 -10.76
CA GLY A 595 -26.43 -19.95 -10.95
C GLY A 595 -25.16 -19.83 -11.79
N LYS A 596 -24.82 -18.61 -12.24
CA LYS A 596 -23.65 -18.34 -13.08
C LYS A 596 -22.64 -17.50 -12.31
N CYS A 597 -21.38 -17.57 -12.71
CA CYS A 597 -20.31 -16.72 -12.20
C CYS A 597 -19.74 -15.83 -13.31
N SER A 598 -19.38 -14.59 -12.98
CA SER A 598 -18.70 -13.66 -13.90
C SER A 598 -17.42 -14.21 -14.53
N CYS A 599 -16.77 -15.19 -13.90
CA CYS A 599 -15.56 -15.81 -14.43
C CYS A 599 -15.80 -16.85 -15.53
N ARG A 600 -17.06 -17.19 -15.85
CA ARG A 600 -17.42 -18.21 -16.86
C ARG A 600 -16.73 -19.57 -16.63
N ASP A 601 -16.50 -19.93 -15.36
CA ASP A 601 -15.78 -21.13 -14.93
C ASP A 601 -14.32 -21.22 -15.41
N PHE A 602 -13.74 -20.12 -15.91
CA PHE A 602 -12.29 -19.96 -16.09
C PHE A 602 -11.66 -19.62 -14.73
N TRP A 603 -11.68 -20.62 -13.82
CA TRP A 603 -11.37 -20.50 -12.40
C TRP A 603 -9.90 -20.65 -12.07
#